data_AF-A0A1G2MR83-F1
#
_entry.id   AF-A0A1G2MR83-F1
#
_cell.length_a   1.000
_cell.length_b   1.000
_cell.length_c   1.000
_cell.angle_alpha   90.00
_cell.angle_beta   90.00
_cell.angle_gamma   90.00
#
_symmetry.space_group_name_H-M   'P 1'
#
loop_
_entity.id
_entity.type
_entity.pdbx_description
1 polymer ?
#
loop_
_entity_poly.entity_id
_entity_poly.type
_entity_poly.pdbx_seq_one_letter_code
_entity_poly.pdbx_strand_id
1 'polypeptide(L)'
;MELVKKYKNILIAVALLTVVLVGYYYWSSGTSGDSGPTLTYDVGGPEPSFVGQEILGVLNQLRSLQIDGSVFDSPAFKSLVDYRVATTSESKGRSDPFAPLPKPAPMKTQ
;
A
#
# COMPACT_ATOMS: atom_id res chain seq x y z
N MET A 1 17.85 -47.92 26.25
CA MET A 1 18.54 -46.62 26.53
C MET A 1 20.06 -46.69 26.27
N GLU A 2 20.53 -47.55 25.37
CA GLU A 2 21.97 -47.69 25.05
C GLU A 2 22.40 -46.74 23.91
N LEU A 3 21.48 -46.43 22.98
CA LEU A 3 21.74 -45.57 21.82
C LEU A 3 21.98 -44.10 22.22
N VAL A 4 21.25 -43.60 23.21
CA VAL A 4 21.39 -42.22 23.72
C VAL A 4 22.76 -42.00 24.38
N LYS A 5 23.32 -43.03 25.02
CA LYS A 5 24.65 -42.95 25.66
C LYS A 5 25.76 -42.97 24.61
N LYS A 6 25.64 -43.81 23.58
CA LYS A 6 26.63 -43.92 22.48
C LYS A 6 26.70 -42.65 21.63
N TYR A 7 25.56 -42.02 21.36
CA TYR A 7 25.49 -40.81 20.55
C TYR A 7 25.31 -39.53 21.37
N LYS A 8 25.55 -39.57 22.68
CA LYS A 8 25.33 -38.43 23.59
C LYS A 8 26.03 -37.16 23.10
N ASN A 9 27.28 -37.28 22.68
CA ASN A 9 28.06 -36.14 22.19
C ASN A 9 27.54 -35.62 20.84
N ILE A 10 27.06 -36.50 19.97
CA ILE A 10 26.45 -36.14 18.69
C ILE A 10 25.09 -35.47 18.91
N LEU A 11 24.28 -35.96 19.83
CA LEU A 11 22.99 -35.37 20.20
C LEU A 11 23.17 -33.98 20.83
N ILE A 12 24.19 -33.80 21.67
CA ILE A 12 24.53 -32.48 22.24
C ILE A 12 25.01 -31.53 21.14
N ALA A 13 25.85 -31.99 20.21
CA ALA A 13 26.32 -31.17 19.10
C ALA A 13 25.17 -30.75 18.17
N VAL A 14 24.25 -31.68 17.86
CA VAL A 14 23.05 -31.38 17.07
C VAL A 14 22.16 -30.40 17.81
N ALA A 15 21.89 -30.60 19.10
CA ALA A 15 21.08 -29.68 19.90
C ALA A 15 21.67 -28.26 19.92
N LEU A 16 22.98 -28.11 20.09
CA LEU A 16 23.68 -26.83 20.03
C LEU A 16 23.55 -26.17 18.64
N LEU A 17 23.75 -26.95 17.57
CA LEU A 17 23.61 -26.46 16.20
C LEU A 17 22.19 -25.93 15.94
N THR A 18 21.16 -26.65 16.41
CA THR A 18 19.76 -26.25 16.27
C THR A 18 19.48 -24.94 17.00
N VAL A 19 20.01 -24.77 18.22
CA VAL A 19 19.83 -23.52 18.99
C VAL A 19 20.48 -22.33 18.28
N VAL A 20 21.69 -22.51 17.72
CA VAL A 20 22.38 -21.45 16.96
C VAL A 20 21.61 -21.10 15.68
N LEU A 21 21.11 -22.09 14.95
CA LEU A 21 20.32 -21.88 13.73
C LEU A 21 19.02 -21.13 14.02
N VAL A 22 18.29 -21.51 15.07
CA VAL A 22 17.06 -20.84 15.48
C VAL A 22 17.34 -19.41 15.96
N GLY A 23 18.38 -19.23 16.78
CA GLY A 23 18.80 -17.90 17.24
C GLY A 23 19.21 -16.98 16.07
N TYR A 24 19.98 -17.50 15.11
CA TYR A 24 20.36 -16.79 13.90
C TYR A 24 19.13 -16.45 13.05
N TYR A 25 18.19 -17.38 12.87
CA TYR A 25 16.95 -17.13 12.12
C TYR A 25 16.11 -16.01 12.74
N TYR A 26 15.91 -16.00 14.06
CA TYR A 26 15.19 -14.93 14.75
C TYR A 26 15.92 -13.58 14.69
N TRP A 27 17.26 -13.59 14.71
CA TRP A 27 18.06 -12.37 14.59
C TRP A 27 18.08 -11.83 13.15
N SER A 28 18.21 -12.70 12.15
CA SER A 28 18.28 -12.31 10.73
C SER A 28 16.91 -11.95 10.15
N SER A 29 15.82 -12.52 10.66
CA SER A 29 14.46 -12.17 10.21
C SER A 29 14.00 -10.77 10.67
N GLY A 30 14.72 -10.13 11.59
CA GLY A 30 14.55 -8.71 11.93
C GLY A 30 15.21 -7.73 10.94
N THR A 31 15.94 -8.20 9.92
CA THR A 31 16.65 -7.39 8.91
C THR A 31 16.22 -7.73 7.49
N SER A 32 14.95 -8.10 7.29
CA SER A 32 14.30 -7.90 5.99
C SER A 32 13.94 -6.41 5.85
N GLY A 33 14.98 -5.58 5.80
CA GLY A 33 14.87 -4.20 5.35
C GLY A 33 14.52 -4.24 3.88
N ASP A 34 13.25 -3.97 3.62
CA ASP A 34 12.66 -3.76 2.31
C ASP A 34 13.64 -2.98 1.41
N SER A 35 14.12 -3.63 0.34
CA SER A 35 14.91 -2.98 -0.71
C SER A 35 13.97 -2.17 -1.61
N GLY A 36 13.13 -1.34 -1.01
CA GLY A 36 12.34 -0.33 -1.70
C GLY A 36 13.20 0.91 -1.96
N PRO A 37 12.88 1.71 -2.98
CA PRO A 37 13.60 2.96 -3.24
C PRO A 37 13.48 3.85 -2.01
N THR A 38 14.61 4.13 -1.36
CA THR A 38 14.70 5.04 -0.22
C THR A 38 14.25 6.43 -0.68
N LEU A 39 13.07 6.85 -0.25
CA LEU A 39 12.61 8.23 -0.32
C LEU A 39 13.47 9.07 0.63
N THR A 40 14.49 9.75 0.09
CA THR A 40 15.13 10.86 0.79
C THR A 40 14.14 12.02 0.87
N TYR A 41 13.76 12.41 2.08
CA TYR A 41 13.13 13.69 2.36
C TYR A 41 14.19 14.63 2.94
N ASP A 42 14.25 15.86 2.44
CA ASP A 42 15.10 16.92 2.98
C ASP A 42 14.50 17.40 4.30
N VAL A 43 15.20 17.17 5.42
CA VAL A 43 14.77 17.63 6.76
C VAL A 43 15.01 19.13 6.85
N GLY A 44 14.09 19.89 6.26
CA GLY A 44 13.93 21.33 6.45
C GLY A 44 12.66 21.64 7.26
N GLY A 45 12.43 20.96 8.38
CA GLY A 45 11.23 21.15 9.21
C GLY A 45 11.15 20.17 10.38
N PRO A 46 10.38 20.50 11.45
CA PRO A 46 10.43 19.79 12.72
C PRO A 46 10.03 18.31 12.55
N GLU A 47 10.91 17.43 13.00
CA GLU A 47 10.75 16.00 13.30
C GLU A 47 9.59 15.24 12.58
N PRO A 48 9.88 14.37 11.60
CA PRO A 48 8.88 13.60 10.83
C PRO A 48 8.23 12.45 11.61
N SER A 49 8.62 12.23 12.87
CA SER A 49 8.12 11.13 13.70
C SER A 49 6.63 11.26 14.04
N PHE A 50 6.09 12.48 14.07
CA PHE A 50 4.69 12.74 14.42
C PHE A 50 3.70 12.42 13.28
N VAL A 51 4.09 12.66 12.02
CA VAL A 51 3.21 12.48 10.85
C VAL A 51 2.94 11.00 10.54
N GLY A 52 3.95 10.13 10.73
CA GLY A 52 3.79 8.69 10.48
C GLY A 52 2.82 8.00 11.45
N GLN A 53 2.79 8.43 12.72
CA GLN A 53 1.89 7.85 13.73
C GLN A 53 0.43 8.22 13.49
N GLU A 54 0.15 9.46 13.05
CA GLU A 54 -1.20 9.90 12.72
C GLU A 54 -1.77 9.11 11.53
N ILE A 55 -0.98 8.89 10.49
CA ILE A 55 -1.37 8.08 9.32
C ILE A 55 -1.69 6.64 9.72
N LEU A 56 -0.86 6.03 10.58
CA LEU A 56 -1.12 4.69 11.11
C LEU A 56 -2.39 4.64 11.96
N GLY A 57 -2.69 5.70 12.72
CA GLY A 57 -3.94 5.85 13.46
C GLY A 57 -5.16 5.85 12.53
N VAL A 58 -5.13 6.70 11.49
CA VAL A 58 -6.20 6.79 10.49
C VAL A 58 -6.36 5.47 9.72
N LEU A 59 -5.26 4.81 9.36
CA LEU A 59 -5.32 3.53 8.63
C LEU A 59 -5.93 2.41 9.49
N ASN A 60 -5.59 2.35 10.78
CA ASN A 60 -6.21 1.39 11.70
C ASN A 60 -7.71 1.68 11.88
N GLN A 61 -8.10 2.95 11.95
CA GLN A 61 -9.50 3.34 12.00
C GLN A 61 -10.25 2.95 10.71
N LEU A 62 -9.66 3.19 9.54
CA LEU A 62 -10.24 2.80 8.27
C LEU A 62 -10.36 1.28 8.11
N ARG A 63 -9.36 0.53 8.57
CA ARG A 63 -9.39 -0.94 8.59
C ARG A 63 -10.48 -1.50 9.51
N SER A 64 -10.85 -0.77 10.56
CA SER A 64 -11.92 -1.17 11.48
C SER A 64 -13.33 -0.91 10.93
N LEU A 65 -13.46 -0.06 9.90
CA LEU A 65 -14.75 0.21 9.27
C LEU A 65 -15.18 -0.99 8.43
N GLN A 66 -16.20 -1.69 8.91
CA GLN A 66 -16.90 -2.71 8.13
C GLN A 66 -18.14 -2.07 7.51
N ILE A 67 -18.25 -2.14 6.19
CA ILE A 67 -19.48 -1.72 5.50
C ILE A 67 -20.48 -2.86 5.63
N ASP A 68 -21.58 -2.59 6.30
CA ASP A 68 -22.71 -3.52 6.35
C ASP A 68 -23.40 -3.58 4.98
N GLY A 69 -23.19 -4.69 4.27
CA GLY A 69 -23.79 -4.93 2.96
C GLY A 69 -25.28 -5.28 3.01
N SER A 70 -25.84 -5.56 4.18
CA SER A 70 -27.24 -5.99 4.32
C SER A 70 -28.25 -4.93 3.87
N VAL A 71 -27.86 -3.66 3.85
CA VAL A 71 -28.68 -2.56 3.32
C VAL A 71 -29.04 -2.78 1.85
N PHE A 72 -28.12 -3.37 1.07
CA PHE A 72 -28.30 -3.68 -0.35
C PHE A 72 -29.24 -4.88 -0.58
N ASP A 73 -29.47 -5.69 0.46
CA ASP A 73 -30.38 -6.82 0.38
C ASP A 73 -31.84 -6.45 0.65
N SER A 74 -32.09 -5.27 1.22
CA SER A 74 -33.42 -4.83 1.55
C SER A 74 -34.34 -4.75 0.31
N PRO A 75 -35.62 -5.17 0.41
CA PRO A 75 -36.58 -5.01 -0.67
C PRO A 75 -36.73 -3.56 -1.12
N ALA A 76 -36.61 -2.61 -0.20
CA ALA A 76 -36.59 -1.18 -0.49
C ALA A 76 -35.43 -0.80 -1.42
N PHE A 77 -34.19 -1.23 -1.12
CA PHE A 77 -33.03 -0.96 -1.98
C PHE A 77 -33.17 -1.63 -3.35
N LYS A 78 -33.65 -2.88 -3.40
CA LYS A 78 -33.88 -3.62 -4.66
C LYS A 78 -35.02 -3.05 -5.51
N SER A 79 -35.91 -2.25 -4.93
CA SER A 79 -37.02 -1.59 -5.62
C SER A 79 -36.68 -0.21 -6.20
N LEU A 80 -35.47 0.31 -5.96
CA LEU A 80 -35.02 1.59 -6.50
C LEU A 80 -34.96 1.53 -8.03
N VAL A 81 -35.72 2.41 -8.67
CA VAL A 81 -35.71 2.61 -10.11
C VAL A 81 -34.84 3.82 -10.41
N ASP A 82 -33.88 3.65 -11.34
CA ASP A 82 -33.05 4.74 -11.81
C ASP A 82 -33.85 5.66 -12.74
N TYR A 83 -34.22 6.84 -12.24
CA TYR A 83 -34.90 7.88 -13.02
C TYR A 83 -33.87 8.79 -13.66
N ARG A 84 -33.43 8.42 -14.86
CA ARG A 84 -32.59 9.29 -15.69
C ARG A 84 -33.48 10.25 -16.47
N VAL A 85 -33.29 11.54 -16.27
CA VAL A 85 -33.80 12.56 -17.19
C VAL A 85 -32.83 12.61 -18.37
N ALA A 86 -33.36 12.52 -19.59
CA ALA A 86 -32.54 12.73 -20.78
C ALA A 86 -31.90 14.12 -20.70
N THR A 87 -30.58 14.17 -20.64
CA THR A 87 -29.87 15.44 -20.70
C THR A 87 -30.12 16.06 -22.07
N THR A 88 -30.59 17.30 -22.09
CA THR A 88 -30.66 18.06 -23.34
C THR A 88 -29.23 18.22 -23.86
N SER A 89 -29.03 18.06 -25.17
CA SER A 89 -27.73 18.35 -25.78
C SER A 89 -27.39 19.82 -25.54
N GLU A 90 -26.45 20.08 -24.65
CA GLU A 90 -25.93 21.42 -24.43
C GLU A 90 -25.03 21.83 -25.60
N SER A 91 -24.97 23.13 -25.88
CA SER A 91 -24.00 23.68 -26.81
C SER A 91 -22.58 23.34 -26.34
N LYS A 92 -21.68 23.04 -27.27
CA LYS A 92 -20.25 22.88 -26.98
C LYS A 92 -19.79 24.13 -26.19
N GLY A 93 -19.13 23.90 -25.06
CA GLY A 93 -18.61 24.96 -24.19
C GLY A 93 -17.55 25.83 -24.88
N ARG A 94 -17.01 26.79 -24.14
CA ARG A 94 -15.92 27.65 -24.64
C ARG A 94 -14.71 26.79 -25.03
N SER A 95 -13.99 27.22 -26.08
CA SER A 95 -12.71 26.64 -26.43
C SER A 95 -11.76 26.70 -25.23
N ASP A 96 -11.00 25.63 -25.01
CA ASP A 96 -10.02 25.53 -23.94
C ASP A 96 -9.03 26.71 -24.02
N PRO A 97 -9.02 27.62 -23.02
CA PRO A 97 -8.14 28.78 -23.03
C PRO A 97 -6.65 28.42 -22.86
N PHE A 98 -6.35 27.17 -22.51
CA PHE A 98 -5.00 26.63 -22.36
C PHE A 98 -4.61 25.68 -23.51
N ALA A 99 -5.43 25.57 -24.56
CA ALA A 99 -5.08 24.77 -25.72
C ALA A 99 -3.73 25.25 -26.31
N PRO A 100 -2.81 24.32 -26.64
CA PRO A 100 -1.54 24.68 -27.25
C PRO A 100 -1.75 25.53 -28.51
N LEU A 101 -0.98 26.62 -28.62
CA LEU A 101 -1.01 27.46 -29.81
C LEU A 101 -0.63 26.61 -31.03
N PRO A 102 -1.30 26.81 -32.19
CA PRO A 102 -0.89 26.13 -33.41
C PRO A 102 0.57 26.48 -33.69
N LYS A 103 1.38 25.44 -33.93
CA LYS A 103 2.80 25.58 -34.24
C LYS A 103 2.93 26.52 -35.44
N PRO A 104 3.69 27.63 -35.34
CA PRO A 104 3.83 28.56 -36.45
C PRO A 104 4.37 27.80 -37.67
N ALA A 105 3.70 27.96 -38.82
CA ALA A 105 4.14 27.36 -40.07
C ALA A 105 5.55 27.86 -40.40
N PRO A 106 6.44 27.01 -40.96
CA PRO A 106 7.78 27.43 -41.32
C PRO A 106 7.70 28.57 -42.33
N MET A 107 8.26 29.71 -41.94
CA MET A 107 8.36 30.91 -42.74
C MET A 107 9.19 30.58 -43.98
N LYS A 108 8.56 30.54 -45.16
CA LYS A 108 9.28 30.35 -46.44
C LYS A 108 10.10 31.61 -46.69
N THR A 109 11.42 31.48 -46.57
CA THR A 109 12.39 32.49 -47.00
C THR A 109 12.37 32.56 -48.52
N GLN A 110 12.10 33.75 -49.08
CA GLN A 110 12.36 34.08 -50.49
C GLN A 110 13.82 34.50 -50.64
#